data_AF-A0A392UDS9-F1
#
_entry.id   AF-A0A392UDS9-F1
#
_cell.length_a   1.000
_cell.length_b   1.000
_cell.length_c   1.000
_cell.angle_alpha   90.00
_cell.angle_beta   90.00
_cell.angle_gamma   90.00
#
_symmetry.space_group_name_H-M   'P 1'
#
loop_
_entity.id
_entity.type
_entity.pdbx_description
1 polymer ?
#
loop_
_entity_poly.entity_id
_entity_poly.type
_entity_poly.pdbx_seq_one_letter_code
_entity_poly.pdbx_strand_id
1 'polypeptide(L)' 'MRLERFMRQKPPTFTGGYNPDGTHKWLEEVKIIFEAMGCSEEGKTTLGTYV' A
#
# COMPACT_ATOMS: atom_id res chain seq x y z
N MET A 1 -13.47 9.81 -1.92
CA MET A 1 -12.17 10.17 -2.54
C MET A 1 -11.24 8.94 -2.63
N ARG A 2 -10.20 8.95 -3.49
CA ARG A 2 -9.30 7.78 -3.71
C ARG A 2 -8.62 7.30 -2.42
N LEU A 3 -8.21 8.24 -1.56
CA LEU A 3 -7.64 7.95 -0.24
C LEU A 3 -8.63 7.25 0.71
N GLU A 4 -9.87 7.71 0.80
CA GLU A 4 -10.89 7.05 1.65
C GLU A 4 -11.15 5.60 1.22
N ARG A 5 -11.18 5.33 -0.09
CA ARG A 5 -11.33 3.98 -0.63
C ARG A 5 -10.11 3.12 -0.29
N PHE A 6 -8.91 3.68 -0.34
CA PHE A 6 -7.67 3.02 0.06
C PHE A 6 -7.67 2.66 1.55
N MET A 7 -7.95 3.62 2.44
CA MET A 7 -8.00 3.38 3.88
C MET A 7 -9.10 2.37 4.28
N ARG A 8 -10.20 2.29 3.52
CA ARG A 8 -11.22 1.24 3.69
C ARG A 8 -10.71 -0.17 3.39
N GLN A 9 -9.65 -0.33 2.59
CA GLN A 9 -9.00 -1.63 2.37
C GLN A 9 -8.09 -2.03 3.53
N LYS A 10 -7.89 -1.15 4.52
CA LYS A 10 -7.01 -1.37 5.68
C LYS A 10 -5.60 -1.81 5.24
N PRO A 11 -4.90 -0.97 4.48
CA PRO A 11 -3.56 -1.32 4.00
C PRO A 11 -2.63 -1.59 5.19
N PRO A 12 -1.70 -2.54 5.05
CA PRO A 12 -0.78 -2.86 6.13
C PRO A 12 0.17 -1.67 6.37
N THR A 13 0.50 -1.41 7.64
CA THR A 13 1.48 -0.39 8.01
C THR A 13 2.89 -0.95 7.92
N PHE A 14 3.83 -0.21 7.36
CA PHE A 14 5.23 -0.60 7.38
C PHE A 14 5.78 -0.47 8.81
N THR A 15 6.08 -1.59 9.45
CA THR A 15 6.57 -1.59 10.84
C THR A 15 8.05 -1.21 10.97
N GLY A 16 8.75 -1.01 9.85
CA GLY A 16 10.20 -0.76 9.85
C GLY A 16 11.03 -1.94 10.34
N GLY A 17 12.35 -1.75 10.42
CA GLY A 17 13.31 -2.74 10.92
C GLY A 17 13.95 -3.63 9.83
N TYR A 18 14.99 -4.38 10.21
CA TYR A 18 15.70 -5.29 9.31
C TYR A 18 14.96 -6.64 9.20
N ASN A 19 13.82 -6.63 8.52
CA ASN A 19 13.04 -7.82 8.20
C ASN A 19 12.79 -7.88 6.69
N PRO A 20 13.68 -8.50 5.90
CA PRO A 20 13.54 -8.57 4.44
C PRO A 20 12.24 -9.26 4.00
N ASP A 21 11.87 -10.36 4.66
CA ASP A 21 10.66 -11.12 4.33
C ASP A 21 9.39 -10.32 4.65
N GLY A 22 9.36 -9.66 5.81
CA GLY A 22 8.26 -8.77 6.20
C GLY A 22 8.14 -7.56 5.27
N THR A 23 9.27 -7.01 4.82
CA THR A 23 9.30 -5.91 3.85
C THR A 23 8.74 -6.35 2.50
N HIS A 24 9.14 -7.54 2.02
CA HIS A 24 8.62 -8.08 0.77
C HIS A 24 7.12 -8.32 0.83
N LYS A 25 6.66 -8.96 1.92
CA LYS A 25 5.25 -9.26 2.15
C LYS A 25 4.41 -7.98 2.23
N TRP A 26 4.86 -6.97 2.98
CA TRP A 26 4.18 -5.67 3.06
C TRP A 26 4.02 -5.03 1.67
N LEU A 27 5.09 -5.05 0.86
CA LEU A 27 5.06 -4.47 -0.48
C LEU A 27 4.07 -5.20 -1.40
N GLU A 28 3.99 -6.53 -1.32
CA GLU A 28 3.06 -7.32 -2.11
C GLU A 28 1.59 -7.05 -1.72
N GLU A 29 1.29 -7.01 -0.43
CA GLU A 29 -0.05 -6.69 0.07
C GLU A 29 -0.51 -5.28 -0.35
N VAL A 30 0.37 -4.28 -0.28
CA VAL A 30 0.07 -2.91 -0.74
C VAL A 30 -0.15 -2.86 -2.26
N LYS A 31 0.63 -3.60 -3.06
CA LYS A 31 0.45 -3.67 -4.52
C LYS A 31 -0.89 -4.26 -4.92
N ILE A 32 -1.34 -5.33 -4.25
CA ILE A 32 -2.65 -5.95 -4.48
C ILE A 32 -3.78 -4.92 -4.31
N ILE A 33 -3.69 -4.07 -3.28
CA ILE A 33 -4.68 -3.02 -3.03
C ILE A 33 -4.69 -1.99 -4.17
N PHE A 34 -3.52 -1.57 -4.65
CA PHE A 34 -3.42 -0.64 -5.77
C PHE A 34 -4.00 -1.21 -7.06
N GLU A 35 -3.76 -2.48 -7.34
CA GLU A 35 -4.33 -3.17 -8.50
C GLU A 35 -5.85 -3.29 -8.39
N ALA A 36 -6.37 -3.73 -7.24
CA ALA A 36 -7.80 -3.82 -6.98
C ALA A 36 -8.52 -2.45 -7.08
N MET A 37 -7.80 -1.37 -6.80
CA MET A 37 -8.30 0.00 -6.96
C MET A 37 -8.13 0.59 -8.36
N GLY A 38 -7.35 -0.04 -9.24
CA GLY A 38 -6.99 0.52 -10.56
C GLY A 38 -6.18 1.81 -10.43
N CYS A 39 -5.18 1.84 -9.53
CA CYS A 39 -4.32 3.00 -9.36
C CYS A 39 -3.33 3.17 -10.51
N SER A 40 -3.23 4.40 -11.04
CA SER A 40 -2.09 4.83 -11.86
C SER A 40 -0.83 4.94 -10.99
N GLU A 41 0.36 4.94 -11.60
CA GLU A 41 1.63 5.10 -10.86
C GLU A 41 1.64 6.35 -9.97
N GLU A 42 1.14 7.48 -10.46
CA GLU A 42 0.99 8.72 -9.67
C GLU A 42 0.05 8.53 -8.45
N GLY A 43 -1.02 7.75 -8.63
CA GLY A 43 -1.93 7.37 -7.56
C GLY A 43 -1.29 6.43 -6.53
N LYS A 44 -0.42 5.51 -6.97
CA LYS A 44 0.35 4.63 -6.09
C LYS A 44 1.32 5.42 -5.23
N THR A 45 2.08 6.34 -5.82
CA THR A 45 3.00 7.22 -5.09
C THR A 45 2.27 8.05 -4.05
N THR A 46 1.15 8.67 -4.43
CA THR A 46 0.37 9.51 -3.51
C THR A 46 -0.22 8.71 -2.35
N LEU A 47 -0.76 7.51 -2.60
CA LEU A 47 -1.36 6.69 -1.54
C LEU A 47 -0.31 5.97 -0.70
N GLY A 48 0.84 5.62 -1.28
CA GLY A 48 1.94 4.94 -0.62
C GLY A 48 2.58 5.75 0.51
N THR A 49 2.44 7.09 0.52
CA THR A 49 2.95 7.93 1.63
C THR A 49 2.14 7.82 2.92
N TYR A 50 1.00 7.13 2.90
CA TYR A 50 0.08 7.01 4.05
C TYR A 50 0.17 5.66 4.78
N VAL A 51 1.08 4.77 4.39
CA VAL A 51 1.19 3.38 4.88
C VAL A 51 2.59 3.03 5.38
#